data_AF-A0A5C8MRE3-F1
#
_entry.id   AF-A0A5C8MRE3-F1
#
_cell.length_a   1.000
_cell.length_b   1.000
_cell.length_c   1.000
_cell.angle_alpha   90.00
_cell.angle_beta   90.00
_cell.angle_gamma   90.00
#
_symmetry.space_group_name_H-M   'P 1'
#
loop_
_entity.id
_entity.type
_entity.pdbx_description
1 polymer ?
#
loop_
_entity_poly.entity_id
_entity_poly.type
_entity_poly.pdbx_seq_one_letter_code
_entity_poly.pdbx_strand_id
1 'polypeptide(L)'
;MEVEDRQQMINLLTGVQSSKKSYYNELKKTVIELKKKNMQLEIINDVTKSFNVDMSIDEMLKNVFDKLQTIFPIERISLSMYENEKLILTNVYPPPSLYFPIGFELSKEHSLYWKAVESLEKI
;
A
#
# COMPACT_ATOMS: atom_id res chain seq x y z
N MET A 1 39.56 18.55 -31.89
CA MET A 1 38.93 17.31 -32.34
C MET A 1 39.58 16.08 -31.72
N GLU A 2 40.89 15.81 -31.89
CA GLU A 2 41.49 14.53 -31.43
C GLU A 2 41.43 14.18 -29.93
N VAL A 3 41.40 15.17 -29.03
CA VAL A 3 41.46 14.93 -27.58
C VAL A 3 40.10 14.46 -27.04
N GLU A 4 39.01 15.00 -27.58
CA GLU A 4 37.65 14.71 -27.15
C GLU A 4 37.22 13.30 -27.61
N ASP A 5 37.61 12.92 -28.82
CA ASP A 5 37.38 11.57 -29.38
C ASP A 5 38.15 10.49 -28.60
N ARG A 6 39.41 10.75 -28.21
CA ARG A 6 40.17 9.83 -27.35
C ARG A 6 39.52 9.67 -25.99
N GLN A 7 39.03 10.76 -25.39
CA GLN A 7 38.37 10.70 -24.09
C GLN A 7 37.05 9.93 -24.15
N GLN A 8 36.28 10.07 -25.23
CA GLN A 8 35.07 9.28 -25.46
C GLN A 8 35.39 7.78 -25.61
N MET A 9 36.43 7.44 -26.37
CA MET A 9 36.86 6.06 -26.57
C MET A 9 37.32 5.40 -25.27
N ILE A 10 38.07 6.13 -24.43
CA ILE A 10 38.46 5.68 -23.09
C ILE A 10 37.22 5.46 -22.22
N ASN A 11 36.25 6.37 -22.22
CA ASN A 11 35.01 6.24 -21.44
C ASN A 11 34.14 5.05 -21.88
N LEU A 12 34.20 4.66 -23.17
CA LEU A 12 33.56 3.46 -23.71
C LEU A 12 34.28 2.19 -23.26
N LEU A 13 35.60 2.12 -23.44
CA LEU A 13 36.42 0.96 -23.09
C LEU A 13 36.46 0.68 -21.58
N THR A 14 36.42 1.73 -20.76
CA THR A 14 36.41 1.63 -19.30
C THR A 14 35.01 1.43 -18.71
N GLY A 15 33.97 1.40 -19.54
CA GLY A 15 32.59 1.19 -19.10
C GLY A 15 31.99 2.36 -18.30
N VAL A 16 32.67 3.49 -18.19
CA VAL A 16 32.18 4.65 -17.41
C VAL A 16 30.82 5.14 -17.91
N GLN A 17 30.58 5.07 -19.22
CA GLN A 17 29.27 5.40 -19.81
C GLN A 17 28.16 4.42 -19.41
N SER A 18 28.45 3.11 -19.44
CA SER A 18 27.49 2.08 -19.01
C SER A 18 27.24 2.14 -17.50
N SER A 19 28.26 2.38 -16.68
CA SER A 19 28.13 2.59 -15.23
C SER A 19 27.28 3.81 -14.89
N LYS A 20 27.49 4.96 -15.55
CA LYS A 20 26.65 6.16 -15.37
C LYS A 20 25.19 5.87 -15.72
N LYS A 21 24.93 5.22 -16.86
CA LYS A 21 23.57 4.85 -17.28
C LYS A 21 22.91 3.89 -16.29
N SER A 22 23.64 2.89 -15.79
CA SER A 22 23.15 1.98 -14.75
C SER A 22 22.81 2.70 -13.46
N TYR A 23 23.71 3.56 -12.99
CA TYR A 23 23.53 4.38 -11.80
C TYR A 23 22.28 5.26 -11.88
N TYR A 24 22.05 5.95 -13.01
CA TYR A 24 20.82 6.75 -13.18
C TYR A 24 19.55 5.90 -13.20
N ASN A 25 19.61 4.67 -13.72
CA ASN A 25 18.47 3.75 -13.69
C ASN A 25 18.16 3.27 -12.28
N GLU A 26 19.18 2.91 -11.50
CA GLU A 26 19.03 2.52 -10.09
C GLU A 26 18.53 3.69 -9.25
N LEU A 27 19.11 4.87 -9.40
CA LEU A 27 18.66 6.08 -8.72
C LEU A 27 17.18 6.37 -9.02
N LYS A 28 16.76 6.27 -10.29
CA LYS A 28 15.34 6.43 -10.66
C LYS A 28 14.44 5.42 -9.95
N LYS A 29 14.85 4.15 -9.88
CA LYS A 29 14.10 3.11 -9.16
C LYS A 29 13.99 3.46 -7.67
N THR A 30 15.10 3.79 -7.03
CA THR A 30 15.13 4.19 -5.62
C THR A 30 14.26 5.42 -5.35
N VAL A 31 14.28 6.42 -6.22
CA VAL A 31 13.41 7.60 -6.11
C VAL A 31 11.93 7.22 -6.19
N ILE A 32 11.55 6.32 -7.11
CA ILE A 32 10.18 5.82 -7.22
C ILE A 32 9.76 5.07 -5.95
N GLU A 33 10.63 4.21 -5.42
CA GLU A 33 10.37 3.48 -4.17
C GLU A 33 10.26 4.41 -2.96
N LEU A 34 11.14 5.40 -2.84
CA LEU A 34 11.07 6.41 -1.78
C LEU A 34 9.78 7.22 -1.86
N LYS A 35 9.34 7.61 -3.06
CA LYS A 35 8.05 8.28 -3.26
C LYS A 35 6.89 7.41 -2.78
N LYS A 36 6.90 6.12 -3.10
CA LYS A 36 5.88 5.16 -2.60
C LYS A 36 5.89 5.07 -1.08
N LYS A 37 7.07 4.96 -0.46
CA LYS A 37 7.23 4.90 1.01
C LYS A 37 6.76 6.18 1.70
N ASN A 38 7.12 7.35 1.18
CA ASN A 38 6.66 8.63 1.72
C ASN A 38 5.14 8.75 1.65
N MET A 39 4.54 8.37 0.52
CA MET A 39 3.09 8.39 0.36
C MET A 39 2.41 7.42 1.34
N GLN A 40 2.97 6.22 1.56
CA GLN A 40 2.48 5.29 2.58
C GLN A 40 2.51 5.91 3.99
N LEU A 41 3.60 6.61 4.34
CA LEU A 41 3.71 7.31 5.62
C LEU A 41 2.70 8.46 5.77
N GLU A 42 2.44 9.22 4.71
CA GLU A 42 1.40 10.27 4.70
C GLU A 42 0.02 9.67 4.97
N ILE A 43 -0.32 8.56 4.32
CA ILE A 43 -1.58 7.85 4.58
C ILE A 43 -1.66 7.41 6.04
N ILE A 44 -0.62 6.76 6.57
CA ILE A 44 -0.60 6.31 7.97
C ILE A 44 -0.85 7.50 8.91
N ASN A 45 -0.13 8.60 8.71
CA ASN A 45 -0.26 9.80 9.54
C ASN A 45 -1.68 10.39 9.48
N ASP A 46 -2.28 10.46 8.29
CA ASP A 46 -3.63 10.99 8.12
C ASP A 46 -4.68 10.07 8.76
N VAL A 47 -4.52 8.76 8.63
CA VAL A 47 -5.37 7.78 9.31
C VAL A 47 -5.25 7.90 10.82
N THR A 48 -4.03 7.96 11.37
CA THR A 48 -3.80 8.17 12.81
C THR A 48 -4.42 9.47 13.31
N LYS A 49 -4.32 10.57 12.56
CA LYS A 49 -4.98 11.83 12.91
C LYS A 49 -6.49 11.72 12.87
N SER A 50 -7.04 10.99 11.89
CA SER A 50 -8.50 10.81 11.76
C SER A 50 -9.12 10.03 12.93
N PHE A 51 -8.35 9.17 13.60
CA PHE A 51 -8.78 8.51 14.85
C PHE A 51 -8.86 9.46 16.06
N ASN A 52 -8.14 10.59 16.06
CA ASN A 52 -8.09 11.52 17.19
C ASN A 52 -9.14 12.64 17.14
N VAL A 53 -9.94 12.70 16.07
CA VAL A 53 -10.97 13.72 15.85
C VAL A 53 -12.32 13.00 15.83
N ASP A 54 -13.40 13.63 16.30
CA ASP A 54 -14.78 13.11 16.37
C ASP A 54 -15.37 12.74 14.98
N MET A 55 -14.75 11.79 14.27
CA MET A 55 -15.11 11.34 12.94
C MET A 55 -15.79 9.97 13.04
N SER A 56 -16.86 9.77 12.28
CA SER A 56 -17.51 8.46 12.20
C SER A 56 -16.61 7.42 11.52
N ILE A 57 -16.78 6.13 11.86
CA ILE A 57 -16.02 5.03 11.22
C ILE A 57 -16.24 5.00 9.70
N ASP A 58 -17.44 5.37 9.23
CA ASP A 58 -17.76 5.41 7.81
C ASP A 58 -17.00 6.53 7.07
N GLU A 59 -16.90 7.72 7.68
CA GLU A 59 -16.08 8.82 7.15
C GLU A 59 -14.59 8.48 7.17
N MET A 60 -14.12 7.81 8.23
CA MET A 60 -12.75 7.31 8.31
C MET A 60 -12.46 6.32 7.18
N LEU A 61 -13.34 5.33 6.96
CA LEU A 61 -13.17 4.35 5.88
C LEU A 61 -13.18 5.02 4.51
N LYS A 62 -14.07 5.98 4.28
CA LYS A 62 -14.07 6.77 3.06
C LYS A 62 -12.71 7.45 2.85
N ASN A 63 -12.18 8.13 3.86
CA ASN A 63 -10.90 8.83 3.77
C ASN A 63 -9.72 7.87 3.52
N VAL A 64 -9.71 6.71 4.18
CA VAL A 64 -8.71 5.66 3.97
C VAL A 64 -8.81 5.11 2.54
N PHE A 65 -10.02 4.80 2.07
CA PHE A 65 -10.28 4.27 0.74
C PHE A 65 -9.80 5.23 -0.35
N ASP A 66 -10.24 6.49 -0.27
CA ASP A 66 -9.90 7.54 -1.25
C ASP A 66 -8.38 7.68 -1.40
N LYS A 67 -7.62 7.54 -0.30
CA LYS A 67 -6.15 7.55 -0.30
C LYS A 67 -5.55 6.26 -0.85
N LEU A 68 -5.99 5.10 -0.40
CA LEU A 68 -5.44 3.81 -0.84
C LEU A 68 -5.65 3.59 -2.33
N GLN A 69 -6.76 4.05 -2.90
CA GLN A 69 -7.06 3.94 -4.32
C GLN A 69 -6.06 4.69 -5.21
N THR A 70 -5.35 5.69 -4.68
CA THR A 70 -4.27 6.39 -5.41
C THR A 70 -3.01 5.52 -5.60
N ILE A 71 -2.85 4.47 -4.79
CA ILE A 71 -1.65 3.62 -4.75
C ILE A 71 -1.95 2.21 -5.26
N PHE A 72 -3.09 1.67 -4.83
CA PHE A 72 -3.49 0.29 -5.11
C PHE A 72 -4.79 0.28 -5.90
N PRO A 73 -4.92 -0.59 -6.92
CA PRO A 73 -6.17 -0.77 -7.65
C PRO A 73 -7.14 -1.61 -6.80
N ILE A 74 -7.68 -1.01 -5.74
CA ILE A 74 -8.69 -1.63 -4.88
C ILE A 74 -10.06 -1.04 -5.18
N GLU A 75 -11.08 -1.89 -5.10
CA GLU A 75 -12.47 -1.49 -5.37
C GLU A 75 -13.32 -1.49 -4.09
N ARG A 76 -12.80 -2.06 -3.01
CA ARG A 76 -13.53 -2.22 -1.73
C ARG A 76 -12.57 -2.34 -0.55
N ILE A 77 -12.97 -1.79 0.58
CA ILE A 77 -12.43 -2.09 1.91
C ILE A 77 -13.56 -2.46 2.88
N SER A 78 -13.23 -3.23 3.90
CA SER A 78 -14.18 -3.59 4.95
C SER A 78 -13.50 -3.82 6.29
N LEU A 79 -14.24 -3.59 7.36
CA LEU A 79 -13.85 -3.90 8.73
C LEU A 79 -14.65 -5.09 9.23
N SER A 80 -13.95 -5.98 9.94
CA SER A 80 -14.58 -7.09 10.64
C SER A 80 -14.10 -7.11 12.08
N MET A 81 -15.05 -7.23 13.00
CA MET A 81 -14.78 -7.30 14.43
C MET A 81 -14.67 -8.76 14.85
N TYR A 82 -13.59 -9.10 15.54
CA TYR A 82 -13.42 -10.40 16.17
C TYR A 82 -13.84 -10.30 17.63
N GLU A 83 -14.93 -10.97 17.99
CA GLU A 83 -15.45 -10.98 19.36
C GLU A 83 -16.14 -12.33 19.64
N ASN A 84 -15.94 -12.91 20.82
CA ASN A 84 -16.57 -14.17 21.24
C ASN A 84 -16.38 -15.31 20.23
N GLU A 85 -15.16 -15.48 19.72
CA GLU A 85 -14.79 -16.48 18.68
C GLU A 85 -15.57 -16.33 17.36
N LYS A 86 -16.15 -15.16 17.11
CA LYS A 86 -16.88 -14.84 15.88
C LYS A 86 -16.22 -13.67 15.18
N LEU A 87 -16.18 -13.73 13.85
CA LEU A 87 -15.69 -12.64 13.03
C LEU A 87 -16.87 -12.02 12.26
N ILE A 88 -17.30 -10.83 12.66
CA ILE A 88 -18.51 -10.18 12.17
C ILE A 88 -18.14 -9.00 11.26
N LEU A 89 -18.73 -8.92 10.07
CA LEU A 89 -18.57 -7.79 9.18
C LEU A 89 -19.30 -6.56 9.74
N THR A 90 -18.59 -5.49 10.10
CA THR A 90 -19.19 -4.31 10.75
C THR A 90 -19.34 -3.12 9.82
N ASN A 91 -18.39 -2.92 8.90
CA ASN A 91 -18.42 -1.78 7.97
C ASN A 91 -17.84 -2.17 6.60
N VAL A 92 -18.36 -1.56 5.55
CA VAL A 92 -17.91 -1.75 4.17
C VAL A 92 -17.94 -0.42 3.45
N TYR A 93 -16.91 -0.15 2.67
CA TYR A 93 -16.86 1.00 1.79
C TYR A 93 -16.31 0.59 0.40
N PRO A 94 -16.93 1.03 -0.71
CA PRO A 94 -18.15 1.84 -0.77
C PRO A 94 -19.42 1.02 -0.47
N PRO A 95 -20.52 1.63 0.06
CA PRO A 95 -21.73 0.92 0.48
C PRO A 95 -22.41 -0.01 -0.55
N PRO A 96 -22.42 0.28 -1.87
CA PRO A 96 -23.04 -0.61 -2.86
C PRO A 96 -22.27 -1.92 -3.10
N SER A 97 -21.06 -2.07 -2.55
CA SER A 97 -20.19 -3.25 -2.74
C SER A 97 -20.46 -4.41 -1.75
N LEU A 98 -21.64 -4.42 -1.13
CA LEU A 98 -22.03 -5.43 -0.14
C LEU A 98 -22.34 -6.78 -0.81
N TYR A 99 -21.33 -7.63 -0.95
CA TYR A 99 -21.53 -9.07 -1.22
C TYR A 99 -22.15 -9.80 -0.03
N PHE A 100 -21.85 -9.34 1.19
CA PHE A 100 -22.40 -9.82 2.45
C PHE A 100 -22.98 -8.65 3.23
N PRO A 101 -24.14 -8.81 3.90
CA PRO A 101 -24.73 -7.75 4.70
C PRO A 101 -23.86 -7.43 5.93
N ILE A 102 -23.98 -6.21 6.44
CA ILE A 102 -23.42 -5.87 7.77
C ILE A 102 -24.06 -6.79 8.82
N GLY A 103 -23.26 -7.26 9.76
CA GLY A 103 -23.64 -8.29 10.74
C GLY A 103 -23.44 -9.72 10.25
N PHE A 104 -22.98 -9.93 9.01
CA PHE A 104 -22.66 -11.27 8.52
C PHE A 104 -21.47 -11.87 9.28
N GLU A 105 -21.65 -13.10 9.78
CA GLU A 105 -20.60 -13.89 10.42
C GLU A 105 -19.76 -14.60 9.34
N LEU A 106 -18.48 -14.24 9.26
CA LEU A 106 -17.55 -14.83 8.31
C LEU A 106 -17.20 -16.26 8.76
N SER A 107 -17.46 -17.24 7.88
CA SER A 107 -17.18 -18.65 8.15
C SER A 107 -15.69 -18.86 8.43
N LYS A 108 -15.36 -19.77 9.35
CA LYS A 108 -13.97 -20.17 9.63
C LYS A 108 -13.39 -21.04 8.51
N GLU A 109 -14.24 -21.87 7.89
CA GLU A 109 -13.84 -22.74 6.79
C GLU A 109 -13.39 -21.94 5.56
N HIS A 110 -12.21 -22.28 5.03
CA HIS A 110 -11.60 -21.70 3.83
C HIS A 110 -11.55 -20.16 3.78
N SER A 111 -11.59 -19.49 4.94
CA SER A 111 -11.67 -18.03 5.01
C SER A 111 -10.29 -17.38 5.09
N LEU A 112 -10.01 -16.50 4.14
CA LEU A 112 -8.80 -15.66 4.17
C LEU A 112 -8.78 -14.76 5.41
N TYR A 113 -9.95 -14.28 5.85
CA TYR A 113 -10.06 -13.42 7.02
C TYR A 113 -9.65 -14.15 8.30
N TRP A 114 -10.10 -15.40 8.46
CA TRP A 114 -9.72 -16.21 9.62
C TRP A 114 -8.25 -16.61 9.63
N LYS A 115 -7.64 -16.86 8.46
CA LYS A 115 -6.18 -17.06 8.38
C LYS A 115 -5.40 -15.86 8.92
N ALA A 116 -5.89 -14.64 8.69
CA ALA A 116 -5.25 -13.43 9.22
C ALA A 116 -5.38 -13.35 10.75
N VAL A 117 -6.56 -13.61 11.31
CA VAL A 117 -6.79 -13.65 12.76
C VAL A 117 -5.91 -14.70 13.43
N GLU A 118 -5.90 -15.93 12.90
CA GLU A 118 -5.09 -17.05 13.44
C GLU A 118 -3.57 -16.81 13.31
N SER A 119 -3.14 -15.95 12.39
CA SER A 119 -1.73 -15.57 12.27
C SER A 119 -1.28 -14.60 13.36
N LEU A 120 -2.21 -13.83 13.94
CA LEU A 120 -1.94 -12.87 15.01
C LEU A 120 -1.86 -13.54 16.38
N GLU A 121 -2.60 -14.62 16.61
CA GLU A 121 -2.56 -15.40 17.87
C GLU A 121 -1.24 -16.20 18.06
N LYS A 122 -0.39 -16.27 17.03
CA LYS A 122 0.89 -17.01 17.06
C LYS A 122 2.10 -16.15 17.47
N ILE A 123 1.89 -14.92 17.90
CA ILE A 123 2.91 -14.00 18.43
C ILE A 123 2.75 -13.91 19.95
#